data_AF-A0A5C6FBM9-F1
#
_entry.id   AF-A0A5C6FBM9-F1
#
_cell.length_a   1.000
_cell.length_b   1.000
_cell.length_c   1.000
_cell.angle_alpha   90.00
_cell.angle_beta   90.00
_cell.angle_gamma   90.00
#
_symmetry.space_group_name_H-M   'P 1'
#
loop_
_entity.id
_entity.type
_entity.pdbx_description
1 polymer ?
#
loop_
_entity_poly.entity_id
_entity_poly.type
_entity_poly.pdbx_seq_one_letter_code
_entity_poly.pdbx_strand_id
1 'polypeptide(L)'
;MTCFGPRKLNLEGIRSGQARLAANATRGDEATCWEAAVTWLSEVEKDAGQAAELADRAFAAAEQSRWVVTSALLRQAESLEAKYHQLDGYQQVREAFECWFASLSQPA
;
A
#
# COMPACT_ATOMS: atom_id res chain seq x y z
N MET A 1 -3.14 5.18 15.14
CA MET A 1 -1.88 5.43 15.86
C MET A 1 -0.88 4.38 15.47
N THR A 2 0.00 4.70 14.51
CA THR A 2 1.10 3.83 14.03
C THR A 2 2.29 3.97 14.98
N CYS A 3 2.15 3.38 16.17
CA CYS A 3 3.20 3.37 17.19
C CYS A 3 4.13 2.19 16.95
N PHE A 4 5.40 2.43 16.62
CA PHE A 4 6.36 1.35 16.36
C PHE A 4 7.33 1.16 17.54
N GLY A 5 7.48 -0.10 17.96
CA GLY A 5 8.42 -0.52 19.01
C GLY A 5 8.01 -0.15 20.45
N PRO A 6 8.82 -0.56 21.45
CA PRO A 6 8.54 -0.35 22.88
C PRO A 6 8.49 1.13 23.29
N ARG A 7 9.07 2.02 22.46
CA ARG A 7 9.07 3.47 22.66
C ARG A 7 7.91 4.20 21.98
N LYS A 8 7.00 3.50 21.30
CA LYS A 8 5.85 4.09 20.58
C LYS A 8 6.27 5.22 19.64
N LEU A 9 7.28 4.98 18.81
CA LEU A 9 7.71 5.97 17.82
C LEU A 9 6.53 6.28 16.90
N ASN A 10 6.18 7.56 16.75
CA ASN A 10 5.17 7.99 15.80
C ASN A 10 5.80 7.99 14.41
N LEU A 11 5.41 7.04 13.56
CA LEU A 11 5.88 6.94 12.18
C LEU A 11 4.99 7.70 11.18
N GLU A 12 3.99 8.44 11.68
CA GLU A 12 3.08 9.22 10.83
C GLU A 12 3.84 10.26 9.99
N GLY A 13 3.76 10.11 8.67
CA GLY A 13 4.41 11.01 7.71
C GLY A 13 5.92 10.80 7.53
N ILE A 14 6.52 9.80 8.17
CA ILE A 14 7.97 9.52 8.07
C ILE A 14 8.23 8.48 6.98
N ARG A 15 9.10 8.83 6.02
CA ARG A 15 9.61 7.88 5.00
C ARG A 15 10.79 7.07 5.52
N SER A 16 11.06 5.92 4.91
CA SER A 16 12.21 5.05 5.25
C SER A 16 13.55 5.82 5.27
N GLY A 17 13.76 6.74 4.33
CA GLY A 17 14.95 7.59 4.27
C GLY A 17 15.07 8.57 5.44
N GLN A 18 13.96 9.11 5.91
CA GLN A 18 13.92 10.01 7.09
C GLN A 18 14.12 9.23 8.39
N ALA A 19 13.52 8.05 8.50
CA ALA A 19 13.77 7.14 9.62
C ALA A 19 15.25 6.70 9.68
N ARG A 20 15.91 6.55 8.52
CA ARG A 20 17.35 6.22 8.46
C ARG A 20 18.23 7.38 8.93
N LEU A 21 17.85 8.62 8.60
CA LEU A 21 18.50 9.80 9.14
C LEU A 21 18.33 9.88 10.67
N ALA A 22 17.14 9.55 11.19
CA ALA A 22 16.89 9.49 12.63
C ALA A 22 17.71 8.38 13.33
N ALA A 23 17.84 7.20 12.71
CA ALA A 23 18.71 6.13 13.21
C ALA A 23 20.17 6.58 13.34
N ASN A 24 20.70 7.25 12.30
CA ASN A 24 22.08 7.76 12.30
C ASN A 24 22.31 8.92 13.27
N ALA A 25 21.28 9.71 13.57
CA ALA A 25 21.35 10.85 14.47
C ALA A 25 21.18 10.47 15.95
N THR A 26 20.57 9.32 16.22
CA THR A 26 20.33 8.80 17.58
C THR A 26 21.39 7.77 17.98
N ARG A 27 21.44 7.40 19.27
CA ARG A 27 22.40 6.43 19.80
C ARG A 27 21.71 5.46 20.76
N GLY A 28 22.29 4.28 20.92
CA GLY A 28 21.78 3.25 21.83
C GLY A 28 20.44 2.67 21.37
N ASP A 29 19.58 2.30 22.32
CA ASP A 29 18.30 1.62 22.05
C ASP A 29 17.36 2.39 21.12
N GLU A 30 17.52 3.72 21.04
CA GLU A 30 16.74 4.55 20.13
C GLU A 30 17.12 4.33 18.67
N ALA A 31 18.42 4.23 18.38
CA ALA A 31 18.92 3.95 17.04
C ALA A 31 18.41 2.57 16.56
N THR A 32 18.44 1.57 17.43
CA THR A 32 17.91 0.22 17.13
C THR A 32 16.40 0.25 16.82
N CYS A 33 15.62 1.05 17.55
CA CYS A 33 14.20 1.22 17.26
C CYS A 33 13.96 1.88 15.91
N TRP A 34 14.78 2.89 15.55
CA TRP A 34 14.72 3.54 14.25
C TRP A 34 15.17 2.62 13.11
N GLU A 35 16.19 1.78 13.29
CA GLU A 35 16.61 0.79 12.30
C GLU A 35 15.52 -0.25 12.01
N ALA A 36 14.83 -0.72 13.06
CA ALA A 36 13.68 -1.60 12.91
C ALA A 36 12.53 -0.89 12.17
N ALA A 37 12.29 0.39 12.48
CA ALA A 37 11.30 1.20 11.77
C ALA A 37 11.68 1.44 10.29
N VAL A 38 12.97 1.64 9.97
CA VAL A 38 13.46 1.76 8.59
C VAL A 38 13.17 0.49 7.81
N THR A 39 13.44 -0.67 8.39
CA THR A 39 13.18 -1.97 7.74
C THR A 39 11.70 -2.10 7.43
N TRP A 40 10.84 -1.89 8.42
CA TRP A 40 9.40 -1.98 8.26
C TRP A 40 8.85 -0.96 7.24
N LEU A 41 9.27 0.31 7.31
CA LEU A 41 8.87 1.35 6.36
C LEU A 41 9.35 1.04 4.94
N SER A 42 10.54 0.46 4.78
CA SER A 42 11.06 0.08 3.47
C SER A 42 10.22 -1.03 2.82
N GLU A 43 9.75 -1.99 3.62
CA GLU A 43 8.83 -3.04 3.15
C GLU A 43 7.47 -2.45 2.75
N VAL A 44 6.90 -1.58 3.59
CA VAL A 44 5.65 -0.88 3.30
C VAL A 44 5.75 -0.05 2.02
N GLU A 45 6.83 0.73 1.85
CA GLU A 45 7.06 1.55 0.65
C GLU A 45 7.20 0.69 -0.60
N LYS A 46 7.87 -0.46 -0.49
CA LYS A 46 8.01 -1.41 -1.60
C LYS A 46 6.66 -2.01 -1.98
N ASP A 47 5.89 -2.51 -1.02
CA ASP A 47 4.58 -3.10 -1.26
C ASP A 47 3.60 -2.04 -1.83
N ALA A 48 3.66 -0.80 -1.35
CA ALA A 48 2.90 0.32 -1.89
C ALA A 48 3.29 0.64 -3.34
N GLY A 49 4.57 0.62 -3.68
CA GLY A 49 5.06 0.78 -5.04
C GLY A 49 4.57 -0.33 -5.98
N GLN A 50 4.60 -1.58 -5.51
CA GLN A 50 4.08 -2.72 -6.28
C GLN A 50 2.56 -2.64 -6.48
N ALA A 51 1.81 -2.23 -5.45
CA ALA A 51 0.37 -2.01 -5.57
C ALA A 51 0.03 -0.91 -6.59
N ALA A 52 0.80 0.18 -6.60
CA ALA A 52 0.63 1.26 -7.58
C ALA A 52 0.91 0.77 -9.02
N GLU A 53 2.00 0.02 -9.24
CA GLU A 53 2.31 -0.54 -10.56
C GLU A 53 1.21 -1.51 -11.05
N LEU A 54 0.66 -2.33 -10.15
CA LEU A 54 -0.46 -3.21 -10.47
C LEU A 54 -1.72 -2.42 -10.83
N ALA A 55 -1.99 -1.32 -10.14
CA ALA A 55 -3.10 -0.42 -10.44
C ALA A 55 -2.93 0.25 -11.81
N ASP A 56 -1.76 0.77 -12.13
CA ASP A 56 -1.47 1.36 -13.45
C ASP A 56 -1.68 0.34 -14.58
N ARG A 57 -1.22 -0.90 -14.37
CA ARG A 57 -1.47 -1.99 -15.33
C ARG A 57 -2.96 -2.36 -15.41
N ALA A 58 -3.69 -2.28 -14.30
CA ALA A 58 -5.13 -2.53 -14.28
C ALA A 58 -5.89 -1.47 -15.09
N PHE A 59 -5.51 -0.19 -14.96
CA PHE A 59 -6.04 0.91 -15.76
C PHE A 59 -5.76 0.70 -17.26
N ALA A 60 -4.52 0.40 -17.63
CA ALA A 60 -4.16 0.12 -19.02
C ALA A 60 -4.92 -1.09 -19.60
N ALA A 61 -5.20 -2.13 -18.78
CA ALA A 61 -6.02 -3.27 -19.17
C ALA A 61 -7.51 -2.92 -19.30
N ALA A 62 -8.01 -1.99 -18.49
CA ALA A 62 -9.38 -1.50 -18.54
C ALA A 62 -9.64 -0.72 -19.84
N GLU A 63 -8.68 0.11 -20.26
CA GLU A 63 -8.75 0.82 -21.56
C GLU A 63 -8.81 -0.14 -22.76
N GLN A 64 -8.23 -1.33 -22.62
CA GLN A 64 -8.26 -2.39 -23.64
C GLN A 64 -9.49 -3.31 -23.51
N SER A 65 -10.46 -2.96 -22.65
CA SER A 65 -11.65 -3.77 -22.35
C SER A 65 -11.33 -5.18 -21.84
N ARG A 66 -10.15 -5.39 -21.23
CA ARG A 66 -9.73 -6.69 -20.69
C ARG A 66 -10.11 -6.83 -19.21
N TRP A 67 -11.41 -6.84 -18.96
CA TRP A 67 -12.02 -6.78 -17.62
C TRP A 67 -11.55 -7.86 -16.64
N VAL A 68 -11.35 -9.09 -17.12
CA VAL A 68 -10.85 -10.22 -16.32
C VAL A 68 -9.44 -9.93 -15.79
N VAL A 69 -8.59 -9.31 -16.62
CA VAL A 69 -7.21 -8.96 -16.26
C VAL A 69 -7.20 -7.79 -15.28
N THR A 70 -8.03 -6.77 -15.52
CA THR A 70 -8.19 -5.64 -14.59
C THR A 70 -8.62 -6.09 -13.19
N SER A 71 -9.65 -6.95 -13.08
CA SER A 71 -10.10 -7.46 -11.78
C SER A 71 -9.02 -8.29 -11.07
N ALA A 72 -8.28 -9.13 -11.82
CA ALA A 72 -7.19 -9.91 -11.25
C ALA A 72 -6.04 -9.03 -10.73
N LEU A 73 -5.69 -7.96 -11.44
CA LEU A 73 -4.64 -7.01 -11.04
C LEU A 73 -5.05 -6.19 -9.81
N LEU A 74 -6.31 -5.73 -9.75
CA LEU A 74 -6.83 -5.00 -8.58
C LEU A 74 -6.86 -5.88 -7.32
N ARG A 75 -7.23 -7.17 -7.45
CA ARG A 75 -7.15 -8.12 -6.32
C ARG A 75 -5.72 -8.35 -5.84
N GLN A 76 -4.74 -8.36 -6.74
CA GLN A 76 -3.34 -8.46 -6.35
C GLN A 76 -2.89 -7.20 -5.59
N ALA A 77 -3.28 -6.01 -6.04
CA ALA A 77 -3.00 -4.76 -5.32
C ALA A 77 -3.66 -4.73 -3.93
N GLU A 78 -4.93 -5.14 -3.83
CA GLU A 78 -5.66 -5.28 -2.56
C GLU A 78 -4.96 -6.25 -1.60
N SER A 79 -4.45 -7.38 -2.08
CA SER A 79 -3.72 -8.35 -1.22
C SER A 79 -2.42 -7.81 -0.63
N LEU A 80 -1.76 -6.85 -1.31
CA LEU A 80 -0.58 -6.18 -0.79
C LEU A 80 -0.98 -5.18 0.30
N GLU A 81 -2.08 -4.45 0.09
CA GLU A 81 -2.59 -3.47 1.05
C GLU A 81 -3.20 -4.13 2.31
N ALA A 82 -3.87 -5.28 2.14
CA ALA A 82 -4.50 -6.04 3.22
C ALA A 82 -3.53 -6.47 4.33
N LYS A 83 -2.23 -6.53 4.04
CA LYS A 83 -1.17 -6.79 5.03
C LYS A 83 -1.10 -5.71 6.11
N TYR A 84 -1.58 -4.50 5.81
CA TYR A 84 -1.36 -3.31 6.65
C TYR A 84 -2.59 -2.86 7.43
N HIS A 85 -3.72 -3.59 7.38
CA HIS A 85 -4.96 -3.47 8.19
C HIS A 85 -5.64 -2.08 8.33
N GLN A 86 -4.99 -0.98 7.93
CA GLN A 86 -5.45 0.41 8.06
C GLN A 86 -5.62 1.11 6.71
N LEU A 87 -5.40 0.39 5.61
CA LEU A 87 -5.40 0.93 4.26
C LEU A 87 -6.44 0.15 3.46
N ASP A 88 -7.52 0.82 3.08
CA ASP A 88 -8.66 0.24 2.33
C ASP A 88 -8.79 0.87 0.92
N GLY A 89 -7.73 1.51 0.43
CA GLY A 89 -7.77 2.33 -0.79
C GLY A 89 -8.06 1.49 -2.05
N TYR A 90 -7.32 0.41 -2.26
CA TYR A 90 -7.50 -0.45 -3.43
C TYR A 90 -8.74 -1.34 -3.31
N GLN A 91 -9.18 -1.66 -2.08
CA GLN A 91 -10.48 -2.30 -1.87
C GLN A 91 -11.62 -1.42 -2.40
N GLN A 92 -11.64 -0.14 -2.03
CA GLN A 92 -12.65 0.81 -2.52
C GLN A 92 -12.61 0.97 -4.05
N VAL A 93 -11.41 1.01 -4.63
CA VAL A 93 -11.24 1.08 -6.11
C VAL A 93 -11.79 -0.17 -6.79
N ARG A 94 -11.54 -1.37 -6.23
CA ARG A 94 -12.08 -2.62 -6.77
C ARG A 94 -13.60 -2.65 -6.68
N GLU A 95 -14.17 -2.29 -5.53
CA GLU A 95 -15.63 -2.27 -5.34
C GLU A 95 -16.31 -1.27 -6.28
N ALA A 96 -15.75 -0.07 -6.44
CA ALA A 96 -16.25 0.93 -7.38
C ALA A 96 -16.19 0.41 -8.84
N PHE A 97 -15.09 -0.25 -9.21
CA PHE A 97 -14.93 -0.85 -10.53
C PHE A 97 -15.93 -1.99 -10.78
N GLU A 98 -16.15 -2.87 -9.81
CA GLU A 98 -17.12 -3.97 -9.91
C GLU A 98 -18.57 -3.44 -10.02
N CYS A 99 -18.93 -2.42 -9.23
CA CYS A 99 -20.22 -1.74 -9.33
C CYS A 99 -20.44 -1.09 -10.69
N TRP A 100 -19.41 -0.42 -11.23
CA TRP A 100 -19.46 0.18 -12.57
C TRP A 100 -19.56 -0.88 -13.68
N PHE A 101 -18.84 -2.00 -13.55
CA PHE A 101 -18.94 -3.09 -14.50
C PHE A 101 -20.32 -3.78 -14.46
N ALA A 102 -20.88 -3.96 -13.26
CA ALA A 102 -22.21 -4.54 -13.08
C ALA A 102 -23.31 -3.66 -13.69
N SER A 103 -23.20 -2.33 -13.60
CA SER A 103 -24.16 -1.40 -14.21
C SER A 103 -24.09 -1.37 -15.74
N LEU A 104 -22.91 -1.61 -16.32
CA LEU A 104 -22.74 -1.77 -17.78
C LEU A 104 -23.26 -3.11 -18.32
N SER A 105 -23.35 -4.13 -17.46
CA SER A 105 -23.74 -5.49 -17.84
C SER A 105 -25.26 -5.74 -17.77
N GLN A 106 -26.05 -4.78 -17.25
CA GLN A 106 -27.52 -4.86 -17.29
C GLN A 106 -28.03 -4.22 -18.59
N PRO A 107 -28.61 -4.99 -19.53
CA PRO A 107 -29.34 -4.40 -20.63
C PRO A 107 -30.65 -3.80 -20.10
N ALA A 108 -31.02 -2.64 -20.63
CA ALA A 108 -32.35 -2.05 -20.48
C ALA A 108 -33.45 -2.99 -21.02
#